data_AF-A0A392TG64-F1
#
_entry.id   AF-A0A392TG64-F1
#
_cell.length_a   1.000
_cell.length_b   1.000
_cell.length_c   1.000
_cell.angle_alpha   90.00
_cell.angle_beta   90.00
_cell.angle_gamma   90.00
#
_symmetry.space_group_name_H-M   'P 1'
#
loop_
_entity.id
_entity.type
_entity.pdbx_description
1 polymer ?
#
loop_
_entity_poly.entity_id
_entity_poly.type
_entity_poly.pdbx_seq_one_letter_code
_entity_poly.pdbx_strand_id
1 'polypeptide(L)' 'ESHDHVLWCHGRFTKSGDEFAVENVYAPCDPRAKQELLNSLSLKIQALGRARICVCGDFNAVRSIEERRS' A
#
# COMPACT_ATOMS: atom_id res chain seq x y z
N GLU A 1 -9.02 4.36 7.50
CA GLU A 1 -8.48 5.73 7.26
C GLU A 1 -8.18 5.88 5.78
N SER A 2 -8.33 7.06 5.19
CA SER A 2 -7.98 7.31 3.79
C SER A 2 -6.94 8.41 3.72
N HIS A 3 -5.87 8.17 2.95
CA HIS A 3 -4.87 9.17 2.60
C HIS A 3 -4.77 9.25 1.08
N ASP A 4 -4.04 10.25 0.56
CA ASP A 4 -3.85 10.36 -0.89
C ASP A 4 -3.30 9.02 -1.41
N HIS A 5 -4.01 8.43 -2.37
CA HIS A 5 -3.67 7.17 -3.04
C HIS A 5 -3.74 5.88 -2.19
N VAL A 6 -4.19 5.91 -0.93
CA VAL A 6 -4.26 4.69 -0.08
C VAL A 6 -5.52 4.64 0.77
N LEU A 7 -6.23 3.52 0.73
CA LEU A 7 -7.26 3.17 1.70
C LEU A 7 -6.70 2.18 2.72
N TRP A 8 -6.82 2.53 4.01
CA TRP A 8 -6.39 1.73 5.14
C TRP A 8 -7.57 1.13 5.91
N CYS A 9 -7.50 -0.19 6.10
CA CYS A 9 -8.44 -0.95 6.90
C CYS A 9 -7.68 -1.74 7.96
N HIS A 10 -8.06 -1.56 9.23
CA HIS A 10 -7.51 -2.32 10.35
C HIS A 10 -8.58 -3.23 10.92
N GLY A 11 -8.17 -4.39 11.40
CA GLY A 11 -9.10 -5.34 11.98
C GLY A 11 -8.42 -6.37 12.86
N ARG A 12 -9.26 -7.25 13.39
CA ARG A 12 -8.86 -8.39 14.20
C ARG A 12 -9.53 -9.64 13.65
N PHE A 13 -8.76 -10.69 13.42
CA PHE A 13 -9.33 -11.97 13.01
C PHE A 13 -10.19 -12.54 14.14
N THR A 14 -11.44 -12.91 13.84
CA THR A 14 -12.40 -13.38 14.86
C THR A 14 -11.97 -14.67 15.54
N LYS A 15 -11.29 -15.57 14.82
CA LYS A 15 -10.86 -16.87 15.33
C LYS A 15 -9.57 -16.82 16.14
N SER A 16 -8.53 -16.12 15.65
CA SER A 16 -7.22 -16.10 16.30
C SER A 16 -6.99 -14.87 17.19
N GLY A 17 -7.81 -13.82 17.06
CA GLY A 17 -7.61 -12.55 17.77
C GLY A 17 -6.43 -11.72 17.25
N ASP A 18 -5.76 -12.19 16.20
CA ASP A 18 -4.61 -11.52 15.59
C ASP A 18 -5.02 -10.21 14.92
N GLU A 19 -4.21 -9.18 15.12
CA GLU A 19 -4.36 -7.89 14.45
C GLU A 19 -3.84 -7.95 13.02
N PHE A 20 -4.58 -7.31 12.12
CA PHE A 20 -4.18 -7.15 10.73
C PHE A 20 -4.48 -5.76 10.20
N ALA A 21 -3.72 -5.37 9.17
CA ALA A 21 -3.95 -4.18 8.37
C ALA A 21 -3.99 -4.56 6.88
N VAL A 22 -4.91 -3.94 6.14
CA VAL A 22 -4.99 -4.02 4.68
C VAL A 22 -4.85 -2.61 4.12
N GLU A 23 -3.92 -2.46 3.18
CA GLU A 23 -3.64 -1.22 2.49
C GLU A 23 -3.95 -1.39 1.01
N ASN A 24 -5.00 -0.72 0.53
CA ASN A 24 -5.36 -0.72 -0.89
C ASN A 24 -4.80 0.55 -1.56
N VAL A 25 -3.78 0.36 -2.40
CA VAL A 25 -2.97 1.39 -3.04
C VAL A 25 -3.51 1.72 -4.44
N TYR A 26 -3.49 3.00 -4.79
CA TYR A 26 -3.82 3.56 -6.10
C TYR A 26 -2.71 4.51 -6.55
N ALA A 27 -1.58 3.94 -6.97
CA ALA A 27 -0.34 4.67 -7.18
C ALA A 27 -0.40 5.62 -8.41
N PRO A 28 0.16 6.84 -8.30
CA PRO A 28 0.19 7.78 -9.41
C PRO A 28 1.07 7.30 -10.57
N CYS A 29 0.78 7.74 -11.80
CA CYS A 29 1.61 7.44 -12.97
C CYS A 29 2.98 8.14 -12.92
N ASP A 30 3.04 9.30 -12.25
CA ASP A 30 4.26 10.07 -12.10
C ASP A 30 5.31 9.30 -11.28
N PRO A 31 6.52 9.08 -11.80
CA PRO A 31 7.55 8.30 -11.11
C PRO A 31 7.98 8.89 -9.75
N ARG A 32 8.05 10.22 -9.63
CA ARG A 32 8.46 10.86 -8.37
C ARG A 32 7.38 10.72 -7.32
N ALA A 33 6.14 11.06 -7.65
CA ALA A 33 5.00 10.92 -6.74
C ALA A 33 4.81 9.45 -6.29
N LYS A 34 5.05 8.49 -7.20
CA LYS A 34 5.02 7.07 -6.88
C LYS A 34 6.13 6.66 -5.90
N GLN A 35 7.35 7.16 -6.11
CA GLN A 35 8.45 6.91 -5.18
C GLN A 35 8.16 7.50 -3.79
N GLU A 36 7.64 8.72 -3.73
CA GLU A 36 7.25 9.39 -2.49
C GLU A 36 6.15 8.62 -1.74
N LEU A 37 5.13 8.15 -2.47
CA LEU A 37 4.08 7.28 -1.93
C LEU A 37 4.66 6.00 -1.33
N LEU A 38 5.51 5.29 -2.08
CA LEU A 38 6.10 4.03 -1.61
C LEU A 38 7.04 4.23 -0.41
N ASN A 39 7.79 5.33 -0.36
CA ASN A 39 8.63 5.68 0.78
C ASN A 39 7.79 5.95 2.03
N SER A 40 6.71 6.73 1.89
CA SER A 40 5.76 7.01 2.98
C SER A 40 5.11 5.72 3.51
N LEU A 41 4.71 4.83 2.59
CA LEU A 41 4.13 3.54 2.93
C LEU A 41 5.12 2.65 3.70
N SER A 42 6.38 2.61 3.25
CA SER A 42 7.43 1.82 3.91
C SER A 42 7.64 2.25 5.36
N LEU A 43 7.67 3.56 5.64
CA LEU A 43 7.79 4.09 7.00
C LEU A 43 6.59 3.69 7.88
N LYS A 44 5.37 3.76 7.33
CA LYS A 44 4.15 3.35 8.06
C LYS A 44 4.15 1.86 8.37
N ILE A 45 4.50 1.02 7.40
CA ILE A 45 4.60 -0.44 7.58
C ILE A 45 5.62 -0.79 8.66
N GLN A 46 6.78 -0.12 8.67
CA GLN A 46 7.79 -0.32 9.72
C GLN A 46 7.27 0.06 11.12
N ALA A 47 6.42 1.08 11.22
CA ALA A 47 5.81 1.50 12.47
C ALA A 47 4.74 0.54 13.01
N LEU A 48 4.13 -0.30 12.16
CA LEU A 48 3.09 -1.27 12.54
C LEU A 48 3.65 -2.53 13.24
N GLY A 49 4.98 -2.67 13.34
CA GLY A 49 5.63 -3.67 14.17
C GLY A 49 5.31 -5.12 13.76
N ARG A 50 4.61 -5.86 14.63
CA ARG A 50 4.28 -7.29 14.45
C ARG A 50 2.92 -7.55 13.81
N ALA A 51 2.19 -6.50 13.40
CA ALA A 51 0.91 -6.67 12.74
C ALA A 51 1.05 -7.45 11.42
N ARG A 52 0.04 -8.25 11.07
CA ARG A 52 -0.01 -8.88 9.75
C ARG A 52 -0.50 -7.86 8.74
N ILE A 53 0.32 -7.53 7.75
CA ILE A 53 0.02 -6.47 6.80
C ILE A 53 -0.16 -7.07 5.41
N CYS A 54 -1.21 -6.65 4.71
CA CYS A 54 -1.40 -6.93 3.29
C CYS A 54 -1.43 -5.60 2.53
N VAL A 55 -0.50 -5.41 1.60
CA VAL A 55 -0.49 -4.27 0.69
C VAL A 55 -0.95 -4.79 -0.67
N CYS A 56 -2.03 -4.22 -1.18
CA CYS A 56 -2.67 -4.63 -2.43
C CYS A 56 -3.17 -3.42 -3.21
N GLY A 57 -3.69 -3.65 -4.42
CA GLY A 57 -4.23 -2.59 -5.27
C GLY A 57 -3.39 -2.37 -6.53
N ASP A 58 -3.56 -1.20 -7.13
CA ASP A 58 -2.85 -0.79 -8.33
C ASP A 58 -1.60 0.00 -7.96
N PHE A 59 -0.45 -0.66 -8.05
CA PHE A 59 0.86 -0.04 -7.83
C PHE A 59 1.36 0.72 -9.06
N ASN A 60 0.65 0.63 -10.18
CA ASN A 60 1.03 1.23 -11.45
C ASN A 60 2.47 0.85 -11.84
N ALA A 61 2.86 -0.38 -11.50
CA ALA A 61 4.21 -0.88 -11.70
C ALA A 61 4.41 -1.26 -13.17
N VAL A 62 5.25 -0.49 -13.86
CA VAL A 62 5.59 -0.72 -15.27
C VAL A 62 6.78 -1.68 -15.29
N ARG A 63 6.60 -2.91 -15.77
CA ARG A 63 7.67 -3.93 -15.80
C ARG A 63 8.58 -3.76 -17.01
N SER A 64 8.03 -3.23 -18.10
CA SER A 64 8.76 -2.86 -19.31
C SER A 64 8.18 -1.60 -19.95
N ILE A 65 8.98 -0.89 -20.75
CA ILE A 65 8.53 0.38 -21.33
C ILE A 65 7.33 0.21 -22.27
N GLU A 66 7.17 -0.97 -22.86
CA GLU A 66 6.08 -1.33 -23.75
C GLU A 66 4.73 -1.45 -23.04
N GLU A 67 4.72 -1.75 -21.73
CA GLU A 67 3.49 -1.81 -20.93
C GLU A 67 2.94 -0.42 -20.60
N ARG A 68 3.75 0.64 -20.76
CA ARG A 68 3.38 1.99 -20.38
C ARG A 68 2.36 2.56 -21.35
N ARG A 69 1.13 2.74 -20.88
CA ARG A 69 0.08 3.49 -21.59
C ARG A 69 0.15 4.95 -21.15
N SER A 70 0.16 5.85 -22.15
CA SER A 70 0.24 7.31 -21.98
C SER A 70 -1.07 7.88 -21.44
#